data_AF-A0A2B4SL37-F1
#
_entry.id   AF-A0A2B4SL37-F1
#
_cell.length_a   1.000
_cell.length_b   1.000
_cell.length_c   1.000
_cell.angle_alpha   90.00
_cell.angle_beta   90.00
_cell.angle_gamma   90.00
#
_symmetry.space_group_name_H-M   'P 1'
#
loop_
_entity.id
_entity.type
_entity.pdbx_description
1 polymer ?
#
loop_
_entity_poly.entity_id
_entity_poly.type
_entity_poly.pdbx_seq_one_letter_code
_entity_poly.pdbx_strand_id
1 'polypeptide(L)'
;MCEIDRDKIETISLKLRASTADGGLTIKDRYYHLKKYHSCFVGSEAIDWFIANGFATTRQEGIQLGQQLLDADLVHHVVDEHNFEDRELFYRFRQDDPPHLSPAGPSVASLKQDCSTKFGSAQKRGLLKWHQAFFALRPGDETLYEFRTDLHSTPTKKYPLKEATMKLDRSVKFCLLLTFADIQRSDLRLAFTSDEEQLTWLKAFEKSGAVTGQTEEEVEDRVKNAESIFEFSVKDIDKNEVSLEKYRGFVTLIVNFGKQEPDPEPVIKQFAAGYGVQFDMFSKINVNGANALPLYKYLKSRLKGTLGSFIKWNFGKFLCNRDGKPVKRYAPSVQPLDIAKDIEALF
;
A
#
# COMPACT_ATOMS: atom_id res chain seq x y z
N MET A 1 -20.24 -20.84 5.05
CA MET A 1 -21.69 -21.13 5.00
C MET A 1 -21.93 -22.13 3.88
N CYS A 2 -22.71 -23.19 4.14
CA CYS A 2 -23.13 -24.13 3.10
C CYS A 2 -24.09 -23.41 2.14
N GLU A 3 -23.99 -23.63 0.82
CA GLU A 3 -24.75 -22.94 -0.23
C GLU A 3 -26.28 -22.95 -0.03
N ILE A 4 -26.80 -23.87 0.79
CA ILE A 4 -28.23 -24.11 1.03
C ILE A 4 -28.91 -23.05 1.93
N ASP A 5 -28.16 -22.19 2.66
CA ASP A 5 -28.77 -21.16 3.54
C ASP A 5 -28.93 -19.79 2.85
N ARG A 6 -28.22 -19.53 1.74
CA ARG A 6 -28.19 -18.21 1.10
C ARG A 6 -29.50 -17.85 0.42
N ASP A 7 -30.06 -18.76 -0.37
CA ASP A 7 -31.32 -18.54 -1.09
C ASP A 7 -32.47 -18.24 -0.12
N LYS A 8 -32.45 -18.89 1.05
CA LYS A 8 -33.41 -18.64 2.12
C LYS A 8 -33.25 -17.22 2.68
N ILE A 9 -32.02 -16.79 2.97
CA ILE A 9 -31.73 -15.45 3.49
C ILE A 9 -32.06 -14.36 2.47
N GLU A 10 -31.76 -14.57 1.19
CA GLU A 10 -32.13 -13.65 0.11
C GLU A 10 -33.66 -13.55 -0.05
N THR A 11 -34.37 -14.69 0.01
CA THR A 11 -35.83 -14.72 -0.01
C THR A 11 -36.44 -13.97 1.17
N ILE A 12 -35.87 -14.13 2.38
CA ILE A 12 -36.30 -13.40 3.58
C ILE A 12 -36.07 -11.90 3.40
N SER A 13 -34.91 -11.48 2.90
CA SER A 13 -34.60 -10.08 2.61
C SER A 13 -35.61 -9.43 1.66
N LEU A 14 -35.93 -10.11 0.56
CA LEU A 14 -36.93 -9.65 -0.41
C LEU A 14 -38.31 -9.46 0.22
N LYS A 15 -38.76 -10.44 1.01
CA LYS A 15 -40.06 -10.38 1.70
C LYS A 15 -40.09 -9.29 2.77
N LEU A 16 -39.01 -9.17 3.54
CA LEU A 16 -38.85 -8.16 4.60
C LEU A 16 -38.97 -6.75 4.01
N ARG A 17 -38.37 -6.49 2.83
CA ARG A 17 -38.44 -5.18 2.17
C ARG A 17 -39.79 -4.91 1.49
N ALA A 18 -40.41 -5.92 0.88
CA ALA A 18 -41.65 -5.74 0.09
C ALA A 18 -42.88 -5.42 0.97
N SER A 19 -42.81 -5.72 2.26
CA SER A 19 -43.91 -5.59 3.21
C SER A 19 -44.14 -4.12 3.60
N THR A 20 -44.73 -3.30 2.72
CA THR A 20 -45.01 -1.86 3.02
C THR A 20 -46.49 -1.53 3.15
N ALA A 21 -47.40 -2.46 2.82
CA ALA A 21 -48.84 -2.16 2.74
C ALA A 21 -49.70 -2.72 3.89
N ASP A 22 -49.38 -3.86 4.50
CA ASP A 22 -50.22 -4.45 5.57
C ASP A 22 -49.38 -5.29 6.54
N GLY A 23 -49.03 -4.72 7.71
CA GLY A 23 -48.30 -5.44 8.78
C GLY A 23 -46.79 -5.60 8.57
N GLY A 24 -46.23 -4.81 7.66
CA GLY A 24 -44.85 -4.92 7.23
C GLY A 24 -43.86 -3.91 7.82
N LEU A 25 -42.58 -4.08 7.48
CA LEU A 25 -41.50 -3.25 7.98
C LEU A 25 -41.58 -1.82 7.46
N THR A 26 -41.59 -0.83 8.36
CA THR A 26 -41.69 0.58 7.97
C THR A 26 -40.34 1.10 7.47
N ILE A 27 -40.21 1.25 6.16
CA ILE A 27 -39.03 1.86 5.53
C ILE A 27 -39.28 3.35 5.28
N LYS A 28 -38.51 4.21 5.94
CA LYS A 28 -38.66 5.67 5.83
C LYS A 28 -37.40 6.42 6.26
N ASP A 29 -37.32 7.68 5.85
CA ASP A 29 -36.34 8.62 6.37
C ASP A 29 -36.54 8.83 7.88
N ARG A 30 -35.46 8.77 8.65
CA ARG A 30 -35.46 8.98 10.11
C ARG A 30 -34.40 10.02 10.50
N TYR A 31 -34.60 10.68 11.63
CA TYR A 31 -33.65 11.66 12.19
C TYR A 31 -33.09 11.18 13.51
N TYR A 32 -31.79 11.36 13.71
CA TYR A 32 -31.12 11.13 14.99
C TYR A 32 -30.00 12.17 15.17
N HIS A 33 -29.98 12.85 16.33
CA HIS A 33 -29.10 14.00 16.60
C HIS A 33 -28.98 14.99 15.42
N LEU A 34 -30.12 15.45 14.90
CA LEU A 34 -30.22 16.39 13.76
C LEU A 34 -29.67 15.87 12.42
N LYS A 35 -29.17 14.64 12.36
CA LYS A 35 -28.74 14.00 11.12
C LYS A 35 -29.89 13.18 10.54
N LYS A 36 -30.15 13.38 9.24
CA LYS A 36 -31.13 12.62 8.47
C LYS A 36 -30.50 11.31 7.96
N TYR A 37 -31.19 10.21 8.14
CA TYR A 37 -30.85 8.90 7.61
C TYR A 37 -31.95 8.44 6.66
N HIS A 38 -31.59 8.19 5.40
CA HIS A 38 -32.55 7.85 4.36
C HIS A 38 -32.94 6.38 4.35
N SER A 39 -34.17 6.08 3.97
CA SER A 39 -34.67 4.72 3.67
C SER A 39 -34.31 3.68 4.74
N CYS A 40 -34.49 4.01 6.02
CA CYS A 40 -34.10 3.13 7.11
C CYS A 40 -35.24 2.19 7.50
N PHE A 41 -34.92 1.13 8.24
CA PHE A 41 -35.82 0.37 9.09
C PHE A 41 -35.24 0.22 10.49
N VAL A 42 -36.05 -0.20 11.47
CA VAL A 42 -35.61 -0.39 12.86
C VAL A 42 -35.36 -1.87 13.15
N GLY A 43 -34.26 -2.18 13.84
CA GLY A 43 -33.86 -3.55 14.16
C GLY A 43 -34.91 -4.34 14.95
N SER A 44 -35.45 -3.75 16.03
CA SER A 44 -36.52 -4.38 16.82
C SER A 44 -37.82 -4.61 16.02
N GLU A 45 -38.21 -3.67 15.16
CA GLU A 45 -39.37 -3.83 14.27
C GLU A 45 -39.17 -4.97 13.26
N ALA A 46 -37.95 -5.16 12.75
CA ALA A 46 -37.64 -6.28 11.87
C ALA A 46 -37.72 -7.63 12.61
N ILE A 47 -37.34 -7.69 13.88
CA ILE A 47 -37.49 -8.89 14.71
C ILE A 47 -38.96 -9.22 14.94
N ASP A 48 -39.77 -8.21 15.27
CA ASP A 48 -41.22 -8.38 15.41
C ASP A 48 -41.83 -8.94 14.11
N TRP A 49 -41.38 -8.42 12.96
CA TRP A 49 -41.79 -8.93 11.66
C TRP A 49 -41.34 -10.36 11.40
N PHE A 50 -40.11 -10.74 11.76
CA PHE A 50 -39.62 -12.12 11.63
C PHE A 50 -40.49 -13.10 12.42
N ILE A 51 -40.89 -12.73 13.64
CA ILE A 51 -41.72 -13.57 14.50
C ILE A 51 -43.15 -13.65 13.95
N ALA A 52 -43.75 -12.51 13.60
CA ALA A 52 -45.11 -12.45 13.08
C ALA A 52 -45.30 -13.25 11.78
N ASN A 53 -44.24 -13.38 10.97
CA ASN A 53 -44.26 -14.11 9.70
C ASN A 53 -43.69 -15.54 9.80
N GLY A 54 -43.39 -16.02 11.02
CA GLY A 54 -42.93 -17.39 11.26
C GLY A 54 -41.50 -17.69 10.81
N PHE A 55 -40.67 -16.66 10.59
CA PHE A 55 -39.24 -16.82 10.29
C PHE A 55 -38.38 -17.00 11.55
N ALA A 56 -38.89 -16.59 12.71
CA ALA A 56 -38.29 -16.79 14.02
C ALA A 56 -39.38 -17.13 15.05
N THR A 57 -39.05 -17.91 16.07
CA THR A 57 -39.96 -18.23 17.20
C THR A 57 -39.65 -17.43 18.45
N THR A 58 -38.41 -16.92 18.55
CA THR A 58 -37.95 -16.09 19.67
C THR A 58 -37.26 -14.83 19.17
N ARG A 59 -37.14 -13.80 20.01
CA ARG A 59 -36.35 -12.60 19.68
C ARG A 59 -34.88 -12.94 19.41
N GLN A 60 -34.33 -13.93 20.12
CA GLN A 60 -32.95 -14.38 19.91
C GLN A 60 -32.73 -15.00 18.53
N GLU A 61 -33.68 -15.81 18.05
CA GLU A 61 -33.66 -16.31 16.67
C GLU A 61 -33.81 -15.18 15.65
N GLY A 62 -34.63 -14.16 15.95
CA GLY A 62 -34.76 -12.96 15.12
C GLY A 62 -33.46 -12.16 15.02
N ILE A 63 -32.72 -12.01 16.14
CA ILE A 63 -31.39 -11.39 16.16
C ILE A 63 -30.41 -12.18 15.27
N GLN A 64 -30.38 -13.51 15.41
CA GLN A 64 -29.51 -14.36 14.59
C GLN A 64 -29.84 -14.23 13.10
N LEU A 65 -31.13 -14.23 12.74
CA LEU A 65 -31.57 -14.06 11.37
C LEU A 65 -31.20 -12.67 10.81
N GLY A 66 -31.37 -11.62 11.61
CA GLY A 66 -30.93 -10.28 11.28
C GLY A 66 -29.40 -10.19 11.08
N GLN A 67 -28.63 -10.90 11.89
CA GLN A 67 -27.19 -10.99 11.73
C GLN A 67 -26.82 -11.73 10.45
N GLN A 68 -27.53 -12.79 10.09
CA GLN A 68 -27.34 -13.48 8.81
C GLN A 68 -27.61 -12.56 7.60
N LEU A 69 -28.59 -11.66 7.69
CA LEU A 69 -28.83 -10.64 6.65
C LEU A 69 -27.68 -9.62 6.55
N LEU A 70 -27.08 -9.22 7.68
CA LEU A 70 -25.89 -8.37 7.72
C LEU A 70 -24.67 -9.09 7.11
N ASP A 71 -24.43 -10.33 7.52
CA ASP A 71 -23.29 -11.15 7.08
C ASP A 71 -23.41 -11.52 5.60
N ALA A 72 -24.64 -11.66 5.09
CA ALA A 72 -24.95 -11.81 3.67
C ALA A 72 -24.74 -10.52 2.87
N ASP A 73 -24.46 -9.39 3.53
CA ASP A 73 -24.37 -8.04 2.96
C ASP A 73 -25.66 -7.63 2.22
N LEU A 74 -26.82 -8.03 2.74
CA LEU A 74 -28.14 -7.64 2.19
C LEU A 74 -28.69 -6.40 2.89
N VAL A 75 -28.36 -6.25 4.17
CA VAL A 75 -28.66 -5.07 5.00
C VAL A 75 -27.39 -4.61 5.71
N HIS A 76 -27.41 -3.41 6.26
CA HIS A 76 -26.35 -2.87 7.09
C HIS A 76 -26.87 -1.86 8.10
N HIS A 77 -26.15 -1.64 9.20
CA HIS A 77 -26.43 -0.53 10.11
C HIS A 77 -26.06 0.80 9.43
N VAL A 78 -26.87 1.84 9.57
CA VAL A 78 -26.72 3.09 8.76
C VAL A 78 -25.43 3.88 9.02
N VAL A 79 -24.67 3.53 10.06
CA VAL A 79 -23.30 4.03 10.32
C VAL A 79 -22.27 2.91 10.48
N ASP A 80 -22.66 1.65 10.25
CA ASP A 80 -21.78 0.45 10.25
C ASP A 80 -20.96 0.21 11.54
N GLU A 81 -21.49 0.63 12.69
CA GLU A 81 -20.87 0.46 14.01
C GLU A 81 -21.53 -0.63 14.87
N HIS A 82 -22.61 -1.25 14.39
CA HIS A 82 -23.41 -2.19 15.16
C HIS A 82 -23.65 -3.50 14.41
N ASN A 83 -23.62 -4.60 15.15
CA ASN A 83 -24.21 -5.87 14.76
C ASN A 83 -25.73 -5.75 14.71
N PHE A 84 -26.43 -6.82 14.34
CA PHE A 84 -27.88 -6.80 14.39
C PHE A 84 -28.33 -6.87 15.85
N GLU A 85 -29.09 -5.88 16.29
CA GLU A 85 -29.53 -5.75 17.67
C GLU A 85 -31.05 -5.53 17.76
N ASP A 86 -31.64 -6.12 18.78
CA ASP A 86 -33.03 -5.91 19.18
C ASP A 86 -33.19 -4.58 19.93
N ARG A 87 -33.00 -3.50 19.19
CA ARG A 87 -33.02 -2.11 19.69
C ARG A 87 -33.55 -1.18 18.62
N GLU A 88 -33.80 0.07 19.01
CA GLU A 88 -34.16 1.17 18.12
C GLU A 88 -32.96 1.69 17.29
N LEU A 89 -32.17 0.78 16.73
CA LEU A 89 -31.08 1.09 15.81
C LEU A 89 -31.57 1.08 14.37
N PHE A 90 -30.95 1.91 13.53
CA PHE A 90 -31.36 2.09 12.14
C PHE A 90 -30.52 1.23 11.21
N TYR A 91 -31.20 0.45 10.39
CA TYR A 91 -30.59 -0.38 9.35
C TYR A 91 -31.15 0.03 7.99
N ARG A 92 -30.48 -0.39 6.92
CA ARG A 92 -30.87 -0.13 5.54
C ARG A 92 -30.55 -1.34 4.68
N PHE A 93 -31.37 -1.60 3.67
CA PHE A 93 -31.05 -2.56 2.62
C PHE A 93 -29.96 -1.98 1.70
N ARG A 94 -28.97 -2.79 1.33
CA ARG A 94 -27.87 -2.34 0.44
C ARG A 94 -28.35 -1.71 -0.86
N GLN A 95 -29.38 -2.27 -1.46
CA GLN A 95 -29.94 -1.75 -2.71
C GLN A 95 -30.62 -0.38 -2.57
N ASP A 96 -30.91 0.05 -1.33
CA ASP A 96 -31.49 1.36 -1.03
C ASP A 96 -30.42 2.40 -0.66
N ASP A 97 -29.13 2.05 -0.73
CA ASP A 97 -28.05 3.00 -0.50
C ASP A 97 -28.08 4.10 -1.57
N PRO A 98 -28.10 5.39 -1.18
CA PRO A 98 -27.91 6.48 -2.11
C PRO A 98 -26.64 6.29 -2.95
N PRO A 99 -26.59 6.77 -4.22
CA PRO A 99 -25.45 6.56 -5.11
C PRO A 99 -24.08 7.02 -4.56
N HIS A 100 -24.08 7.91 -3.57
CA HIS A 100 -22.89 8.44 -2.89
C HIS A 100 -22.58 7.74 -1.54
N LEU A 101 -23.47 6.86 -1.08
CA LEU A 101 -23.30 6.01 0.11
C LEU A 101 -23.11 4.54 -0.26
N SER A 102 -23.36 4.16 -1.52
CA SER A 102 -23.07 2.80 -2.01
C SER A 102 -21.57 2.47 -1.80
N PRO A 103 -21.25 1.23 -1.40
CA PRO A 103 -19.86 0.85 -1.17
C PRO A 103 -18.96 1.06 -2.38
N ALA A 104 -17.94 1.92 -2.24
CA ALA A 104 -16.92 2.11 -3.27
C ALA A 104 -15.97 0.90 -3.42
N GLY A 105 -16.29 -0.25 -2.83
CA GLY A 105 -15.47 -1.46 -2.74
C GLY A 105 -16.18 -2.53 -1.91
N PRO A 106 -15.52 -3.68 -1.66
CA PRO A 106 -16.14 -4.77 -0.92
C PRO A 106 -16.36 -4.40 0.55
N SER A 107 -17.49 -4.84 1.11
CA SER A 107 -17.79 -4.74 2.54
C SER A 107 -17.03 -5.81 3.34
N VAL A 108 -16.86 -5.61 4.65
CA VAL A 108 -16.29 -6.67 5.50
C VAL A 108 -17.15 -7.94 5.47
N ALA A 109 -18.48 -7.80 5.46
CA ALA A 109 -19.41 -8.93 5.33
C ALA A 109 -19.16 -9.73 4.04
N SER A 110 -19.10 -9.05 2.89
CA SER A 110 -18.81 -9.69 1.60
C SER A 110 -17.44 -10.38 1.57
N LEU A 111 -16.45 -9.83 2.27
CA LEU A 111 -15.10 -10.40 2.35
C LEU A 111 -15.04 -11.59 3.30
N LYS A 112 -15.79 -11.58 4.40
CA LYS A 112 -15.88 -12.68 5.39
C LYS A 112 -16.48 -13.95 4.77
N GLN A 113 -17.28 -13.82 3.71
CA GLN A 113 -17.82 -14.96 2.96
C GLN A 113 -16.75 -15.73 2.19
N ASP A 114 -15.65 -15.08 1.79
CA ASP A 114 -14.52 -15.73 1.16
C ASP A 114 -13.59 -16.29 2.26
N CYS A 115 -13.73 -17.59 2.53
CA CYS A 115 -13.01 -18.34 3.56
C CYS A 115 -11.47 -18.20 3.48
N SER A 116 -10.95 -17.75 2.35
CA SER A 116 -9.52 -17.61 2.10
C SER A 116 -9.01 -16.18 2.38
N THR A 117 -9.92 -15.21 2.57
CA THR A 117 -9.58 -13.83 2.90
C THR A 117 -8.86 -13.75 4.24
N LYS A 118 -7.67 -13.16 4.23
CA LYS A 118 -6.96 -12.84 5.46
C LYS A 118 -7.54 -11.58 6.06
N PHE A 119 -8.01 -11.69 7.30
CA PHE A 119 -8.40 -10.58 8.13
C PHE A 119 -7.45 -10.40 9.30
N GLY A 120 -7.40 -9.18 9.82
CA GLY A 120 -6.67 -8.88 11.04
C GLY A 120 -6.62 -7.38 11.29
N SER A 121 -6.01 -7.03 12.39
CA SER A 121 -5.86 -5.64 12.79
C SER A 121 -4.41 -5.34 13.08
N ALA A 122 -3.99 -4.09 12.84
CA ALA A 122 -2.64 -3.65 13.18
C ALA A 122 -2.69 -2.23 13.74
N GLN A 123 -1.68 -1.90 14.53
CA GLN A 123 -1.39 -0.51 14.85
C GLN A 123 -0.79 0.14 13.61
N LYS A 124 -1.49 1.11 13.05
CA LYS A 124 -1.04 1.87 11.88
C LYS A 124 -0.46 3.20 12.31
N ARG A 125 0.70 3.56 11.75
CA ARG A 125 1.30 4.88 11.98
C ARG A 125 0.56 5.95 11.19
N GLY A 126 -0.08 6.89 11.89
CA GLY A 126 -0.53 8.17 11.33
C GLY A 126 0.55 9.25 11.41
N LEU A 127 0.18 10.49 11.06
CA LEU A 127 1.10 11.65 11.10
C LEU A 127 1.75 11.87 12.47
N LEU A 128 0.96 11.76 13.55
CA LEU A 128 1.41 12.07 14.91
C LEU A 128 1.38 10.86 15.84
N LYS A 129 0.37 9.99 15.70
CA LYS A 129 0.12 8.87 16.61
C LYS A 129 -0.14 7.57 15.86
N TRP A 130 0.06 6.47 16.58
CA TRP A 130 -0.42 5.16 16.17
C TRP A 130 -1.91 5.05 16.47
N HIS A 131 -2.63 4.30 15.65
CA HIS A 131 -4.03 3.98 15.88
C HIS A 131 -4.35 2.59 15.36
N GLN A 132 -5.35 1.94 15.95
CA GLN A 132 -5.86 0.66 15.45
C GLN A 132 -6.45 0.86 14.05
N ALA A 133 -6.21 -0.10 13.16
CA ALA A 133 -6.85 -0.20 11.85
C ALA A 133 -7.09 -1.68 11.53
N PHE A 134 -8.14 -1.95 10.74
CA PHE A 134 -8.54 -3.30 10.35
C PHE A 134 -8.27 -3.49 8.87
N PHE A 135 -7.78 -4.67 8.51
CA PHE A 135 -7.35 -4.97 7.15
C PHE A 135 -7.96 -6.28 6.66
N ALA A 136 -8.26 -6.29 5.37
CA ALA A 136 -8.66 -7.49 4.65
C ALA A 136 -7.86 -7.61 3.35
N LEU A 137 -7.41 -8.82 3.07
CA LEU A 137 -6.68 -9.16 1.86
C LEU A 137 -7.16 -10.51 1.33
N ARG A 138 -7.82 -10.49 0.17
CA ARG A 138 -8.20 -11.71 -0.55
C ARG A 138 -6.94 -12.36 -1.15
N PRO A 139 -6.80 -13.69 -1.14
CA PRO A 139 -5.65 -14.35 -1.77
C PRO A 139 -5.61 -14.08 -3.27
N GLY A 140 -4.44 -13.69 -3.75
CA GLY A 140 -4.23 -13.36 -5.17
C GLY A 140 -4.86 -12.04 -5.61
N ASP A 141 -5.59 -11.34 -4.74
CA ASP A 141 -6.00 -9.95 -4.99
C ASP A 141 -4.79 -9.04 -4.78
N GLU A 142 -4.58 -8.09 -5.69
CA GLU A 142 -3.50 -7.13 -5.63
C GLU A 142 -3.86 -5.91 -4.76
N THR A 143 -4.96 -5.97 -3.99
CA THR A 143 -5.46 -4.84 -3.18
C THR A 143 -5.62 -5.20 -1.70
N LEU A 144 -4.96 -4.43 -0.83
CA LEU A 144 -5.23 -4.41 0.61
C LEU A 144 -6.33 -3.39 0.93
N TYR A 145 -7.38 -3.82 1.62
CA TYR A 145 -8.48 -2.96 2.05
C TYR A 145 -8.34 -2.60 3.53
N GLU A 146 -8.48 -1.32 3.87
CA GLU A 146 -8.50 -0.83 5.25
C GLU A 146 -9.89 -0.41 5.67
N PHE A 147 -10.32 -0.88 6.82
CA PHE A 147 -11.60 -0.56 7.43
C PHE A 147 -11.38 0.09 8.80
N ARG A 148 -12.34 0.92 9.22
CA ARG A 148 -12.31 1.54 10.54
C ARG A 148 -12.69 0.53 11.65
N THR A 149 -13.52 -0.47 11.33
CA THR A 149 -13.90 -1.60 12.19
C THR A 149 -14.07 -2.85 11.32
N ASP A 150 -14.20 -4.01 11.94
CA ASP A 150 -14.47 -5.29 11.28
C ASP A 150 -15.95 -5.51 10.90
N LEU A 151 -16.76 -4.44 10.95
CA LEU A 151 -18.18 -4.42 10.58
C LEU A 151 -18.48 -3.43 9.44
N HIS A 152 -17.49 -2.63 9.01
CA HIS A 152 -17.73 -1.56 8.04
C HIS A 152 -18.18 -2.09 6.66
N SER A 153 -19.14 -1.37 6.08
CA SER A 153 -19.68 -1.64 4.76
C SER A 153 -18.75 -1.28 3.60
N THR A 154 -17.81 -0.37 3.83
CA THR A 154 -16.93 0.16 2.80
C THR A 154 -15.50 0.29 3.31
N PRO A 155 -14.49 0.05 2.45
CA PRO A 155 -13.11 0.34 2.80
C PRO A 155 -12.91 1.86 2.92
N THR A 156 -12.26 2.28 4.00
CA THR A 156 -11.82 3.67 4.19
C THR A 156 -10.62 4.04 3.31
N LYS A 157 -9.77 3.05 3.02
CA LYS A 157 -8.61 3.17 2.11
C LYS A 157 -8.38 1.85 1.38
N LYS A 158 -7.74 1.93 0.23
CA LYS A 158 -7.26 0.80 -0.57
C LYS A 158 -5.78 0.99 -0.84
N TYR A 159 -5.00 -0.08 -0.87
CA TYR A 159 -3.56 -0.04 -1.18
C TYR A 159 -3.25 -1.05 -2.28
N PRO A 160 -2.54 -0.66 -3.36
CA PRO A 160 -2.20 -1.56 -4.45
C PRO A 160 -0.92 -2.30 -4.05
N LEU A 161 -1.01 -3.59 -3.81
CA LEU A 161 0.12 -4.41 -3.38
C LEU A 161 1.03 -4.81 -4.55
N LYS A 162 0.52 -4.83 -5.79
CA LYS A 162 1.35 -5.08 -6.97
C LYS A 162 2.53 -4.11 -7.00
N GLU A 163 3.76 -4.65 -6.98
CA GLU A 163 5.02 -3.90 -6.95
C GLU A 163 5.23 -3.01 -5.70
N ALA A 164 4.38 -3.14 -4.67
CA ALA A 164 4.66 -2.53 -3.38
C ALA A 164 5.94 -3.14 -2.80
N THR A 165 6.85 -2.32 -2.29
CA THR A 165 8.04 -2.80 -1.59
C THR A 165 7.73 -2.96 -0.12
N MET A 166 8.02 -4.12 0.46
CA MET A 166 7.83 -4.39 1.88
C MET A 166 9.15 -4.61 2.60
N LYS A 167 9.31 -4.05 3.79
CA LYS A 167 10.49 -4.23 4.65
C LYS A 167 10.10 -4.42 6.11
N LEU A 168 10.94 -5.12 6.87
CA LEU A 168 10.86 -5.14 8.33
C LEU A 168 11.37 -3.80 8.87
N ASP A 169 10.55 -3.09 9.64
CA ASP A 169 10.96 -1.89 10.38
C ASP A 169 11.46 -2.33 11.77
N ARG A 170 12.77 -2.51 11.91
CA ARG A 170 13.38 -2.98 13.16
C ARG A 170 13.36 -1.94 14.29
N SER A 171 12.96 -0.69 14.01
CA SER A 171 12.83 0.34 15.05
C SER A 171 11.57 0.17 15.91
N VAL A 172 10.61 -0.64 15.44
CA VAL A 172 9.34 -0.91 16.11
C VAL A 172 9.10 -2.41 16.13
N LYS A 173 8.70 -2.94 17.30
CA LYS A 173 8.47 -4.38 17.46
C LYS A 173 7.38 -4.85 16.49
N PHE A 174 7.68 -5.93 15.76
CA PHE A 174 6.75 -6.58 14.83
C PHE A 174 6.19 -5.63 13.77
N CYS A 175 7.01 -4.70 13.25
CA CYS A 175 6.56 -3.70 12.29
C CYS A 175 6.96 -4.02 10.85
N LEU A 176 6.01 -3.87 9.92
CA LEU A 176 6.24 -3.87 8.48
C LEU A 176 6.07 -2.45 7.93
N LEU A 177 6.96 -2.09 7.02
CA LEU A 177 6.89 -0.89 6.19
C LEU A 177 6.54 -1.33 4.77
N LEU A 178 5.38 -0.90 4.27
CA LEU A 178 5.02 -1.01 2.86
C LEU A 178 5.17 0.35 2.18
N THR A 179 5.91 0.37 1.09
CA THR A 179 6.10 1.52 0.22
C THR A 179 5.46 1.23 -1.13
N PHE A 180 4.77 2.21 -1.68
CA PHE A 180 4.03 2.07 -2.94
C PHE A 180 4.71 2.92 -4.02
N ALA A 181 4.77 2.41 -5.26
CA ALA A 181 5.46 3.09 -6.36
C ALA A 181 4.80 4.42 -6.77
N ASP A 182 3.50 4.57 -6.49
CA ASP A 182 2.77 5.81 -6.72
C ASP A 182 3.09 6.84 -5.63
N ILE A 183 3.71 7.95 -6.04
CA ILE A 183 4.20 9.05 -5.19
C ILE A 183 3.06 9.68 -4.36
N GLN A 184 1.79 9.44 -4.73
CA GLN A 184 0.61 9.95 -4.03
C GLN A 184 0.26 9.18 -2.74
N ARG A 185 0.88 8.03 -2.43
CA ARG A 185 0.56 7.26 -1.21
C ARG A 185 1.68 7.36 -0.17
N SER A 186 1.31 7.82 1.03
CA SER A 186 2.17 7.73 2.20
C SER A 186 2.52 6.26 2.47
N ASP A 187 3.79 5.99 2.76
CA ASP A 187 4.24 4.70 3.28
C ASP A 187 3.30 4.20 4.39
N LEU A 188 2.96 2.91 4.32
CA LEU A 188 2.11 2.25 5.30
C LEU A 188 2.98 1.50 6.29
N ARG A 189 3.06 2.00 7.53
CA ARG A 189 3.70 1.29 8.65
C ARG A 189 2.67 0.60 9.52
N LEU A 190 2.81 -0.71 9.67
CA LEU A 190 1.91 -1.59 10.41
C LEU A 190 2.71 -2.34 11.49
N ALA A 191 2.39 -2.11 12.75
CA ALA A 191 2.90 -2.88 13.88
C ALA A 191 1.84 -3.91 14.32
N PHE A 192 2.25 -5.18 14.36
CA PHE A 192 1.40 -6.32 14.72
C PHE A 192 1.57 -6.71 16.18
N THR A 193 0.70 -7.58 16.69
CA THR A 193 0.73 -7.98 18.11
C THR A 193 1.82 -9.00 18.41
N SER A 194 2.25 -9.79 17.42
CA SER A 194 3.31 -10.79 17.52
C SER A 194 4.15 -10.90 16.24
N ASP A 195 5.29 -11.57 16.35
CA ASP A 195 6.12 -11.98 15.21
C ASP A 195 5.41 -13.00 14.32
N GLU A 196 4.64 -13.91 14.90
CA GLU A 196 3.80 -14.84 14.15
C GLU A 196 2.77 -14.08 13.30
N GLU A 197 2.05 -13.11 13.89
CA GLU A 197 1.07 -12.30 13.17
C GLU A 197 1.77 -11.50 12.05
N GLN A 198 2.90 -10.86 12.35
CA GLN A 198 3.72 -10.16 11.36
C GLN A 198 4.11 -11.09 10.20
N LEU A 199 4.60 -12.29 10.49
CA LEU A 199 5.03 -13.26 9.49
C LEU A 199 3.87 -13.73 8.61
N THR A 200 2.68 -13.94 9.18
CA THR A 200 1.49 -14.31 8.40
C THR A 200 1.06 -13.20 7.46
N TRP A 201 1.16 -11.94 7.87
CA TRP A 201 0.86 -10.78 7.02
C TRP A 201 1.93 -10.57 5.95
N LEU A 202 3.21 -10.69 6.30
CA LEU A 202 4.33 -10.64 5.36
C LEU A 202 4.09 -11.63 4.21
N LYS A 203 3.83 -12.90 4.52
CA LYS A 203 3.56 -13.94 3.50
C LYS A 203 2.32 -13.64 2.67
N ALA A 204 1.29 -13.04 3.27
CA ALA A 204 0.07 -12.68 2.54
C ALA A 204 0.32 -11.53 1.56
N PHE A 205 1.12 -10.53 1.95
CA PHE A 205 1.53 -9.44 1.08
C PHE A 205 2.40 -9.94 -0.08
N GLU A 206 3.37 -10.82 0.17
CA GLU A 206 4.21 -11.45 -0.87
C GLU A 206 3.36 -12.19 -1.91
N LYS A 207 2.42 -13.02 -1.46
CA LYS A 207 1.49 -13.75 -2.35
C LYS A 207 0.57 -12.83 -3.16
N SER A 208 0.42 -11.58 -2.75
CA SER A 208 -0.45 -10.58 -3.36
C SER A 208 0.32 -9.56 -4.21
N GLY A 209 1.59 -9.86 -4.54
CA GLY A 209 2.41 -9.08 -5.47
C GLY A 209 3.32 -8.04 -4.82
N ALA A 210 3.34 -7.94 -3.49
CA ALA A 210 4.34 -7.12 -2.81
C ALA A 210 5.71 -7.80 -2.86
N VAL A 211 6.75 -7.03 -3.13
CA VAL A 211 8.13 -7.52 -3.24
C VAL A 211 8.86 -7.23 -1.93
N THR A 212 9.50 -8.25 -1.37
CA THR A 212 10.39 -8.06 -0.22
C THR A 212 11.57 -7.20 -0.65
N GLY A 213 11.62 -5.98 -0.11
CA GLY A 213 12.72 -5.07 -0.33
C GLY A 213 13.96 -5.55 0.41
N GLN A 214 15.13 -5.34 -0.18
CA GLN A 214 16.40 -5.66 0.47
C GLN A 214 16.49 -4.96 1.83
N THR A 215 16.92 -5.72 2.85
CA THR A 215 17.14 -5.18 4.20
C THR A 215 18.31 -4.19 4.19
N GLU A 216 18.36 -3.29 5.17
CA GLU A 216 19.53 -2.40 5.31
C GLU A 216 20.82 -3.19 5.49
N GLU A 217 20.76 -4.31 6.20
CA GLU A 217 21.87 -5.24 6.44
C GLU A 217 22.36 -5.90 5.15
N GLU A 218 21.46 -6.39 4.28
CA GLU A 218 21.81 -6.94 2.96
C GLU A 218 22.37 -5.87 2.02
N VAL A 219 21.82 -4.65 2.08
CA VAL A 219 22.35 -3.52 1.30
C VAL A 219 23.75 -3.15 1.78
N GLU A 220 23.98 -3.12 3.10
CA GLU A 220 25.28 -2.83 3.70
C GLU A 220 26.29 -3.93 3.40
N ASP A 221 25.90 -5.20 3.51
CA ASP A 221 26.75 -6.34 3.19
C ASP A 221 27.15 -6.33 1.71
N ARG A 222 26.20 -6.12 0.79
CA ARG A 222 26.52 -5.95 -0.63
C ARG A 222 27.45 -4.77 -0.86
N VAL A 223 27.21 -3.62 -0.24
CA VAL A 223 28.08 -2.43 -0.39
C VAL A 223 29.49 -2.70 0.13
N LYS A 224 29.61 -3.49 1.20
CA LYS A 224 30.89 -3.83 1.84
C LYS A 224 31.68 -4.85 1.00
N ASN A 225 30.99 -5.85 0.47
CA ASN A 225 31.58 -6.96 -0.28
C ASN A 225 31.71 -6.68 -1.78
N ALA A 226 31.05 -5.62 -2.29
CA ALA A 226 31.19 -5.19 -3.66
C ALA A 226 32.65 -4.87 -4.02
N GLU A 227 33.12 -5.37 -5.16
CA GLU A 227 34.45 -5.12 -5.70
C GLU A 227 34.41 -4.13 -6.87
N SER A 228 33.27 -4.02 -7.57
CA SER A 228 33.12 -3.20 -8.76
C SER A 228 31.74 -2.54 -8.83
N ILE A 229 31.56 -1.59 -9.76
CA ILE A 229 30.22 -1.04 -10.04
C ILE A 229 29.28 -2.09 -10.67
N PHE A 230 29.79 -3.23 -11.13
CA PHE A 230 29.01 -4.21 -11.86
C PHE A 230 28.07 -5.04 -10.99
N GLU A 231 28.27 -5.04 -9.67
CA GLU A 231 27.36 -5.69 -8.72
C GLU A 231 26.08 -4.88 -8.45
N PHE A 232 25.88 -3.77 -9.16
CA PHE A 232 24.74 -2.87 -8.96
C PHE A 232 23.87 -2.75 -10.22
N SER A 233 22.56 -2.66 -10.00
CA SER A 233 21.56 -2.26 -10.99
C SER A 233 20.93 -0.94 -10.58
N VAL A 234 20.55 -0.13 -11.57
CA VAL A 234 19.94 1.18 -11.38
C VAL A 234 18.81 1.38 -12.39
N LYS A 235 17.85 2.25 -12.10
CA LYS A 235 16.79 2.57 -13.05
C LYS A 235 17.26 3.64 -14.03
N ASP A 236 17.13 3.40 -15.34
CA ASP A 236 17.39 4.40 -16.37
C ASP A 236 16.38 5.56 -16.31
N ILE A 237 16.52 6.57 -17.18
CA ILE A 237 15.62 7.73 -17.23
C ILE A 237 14.17 7.35 -17.59
N ASP A 238 13.96 6.19 -18.22
CA ASP A 238 12.65 5.64 -18.58
C ASP A 238 12.11 4.65 -17.51
N LYS A 239 12.81 4.55 -16.37
CA LYS A 239 12.50 3.71 -15.21
C LYS A 239 12.70 2.20 -15.42
N ASN A 240 13.38 1.78 -16.49
CA ASN A 240 13.76 0.38 -16.68
C ASN A 240 14.96 0.03 -15.81
N GLU A 241 15.01 -1.18 -15.27
CA GLU A 241 16.18 -1.66 -14.56
C GLU A 241 17.34 -1.93 -15.53
N VAL A 242 18.50 -1.37 -15.25
CA VAL A 242 19.73 -1.53 -16.02
C VAL A 242 20.84 -2.02 -15.09
N SER A 243 21.37 -3.20 -15.38
CA SER A 243 22.60 -3.70 -14.76
C SER A 243 23.80 -2.89 -15.25
N LEU A 244 24.67 -2.47 -14.34
CA LEU A 244 25.89 -1.74 -14.70
C LEU A 244 26.97 -2.64 -15.32
N GLU A 245 26.78 -3.96 -15.32
CA GLU A 245 27.62 -4.92 -16.06
C GLU A 245 27.71 -4.57 -17.55
N LYS A 246 26.70 -3.89 -18.10
CA LYS A 246 26.69 -3.27 -19.45
C LYS A 246 27.96 -2.46 -19.75
N TYR A 247 28.58 -1.85 -18.73
CA TYR A 247 29.76 -1.00 -18.88
C TYR A 247 31.07 -1.76 -18.72
N ARG A 248 31.05 -3.10 -18.61
CA ARG A 248 32.27 -3.90 -18.55
C ARG A 248 33.13 -3.66 -19.79
N GLY A 249 34.43 -3.46 -19.55
CA GLY A 249 35.38 -3.16 -20.60
C GLY A 249 35.46 -1.68 -20.99
N PHE A 250 34.64 -0.81 -20.39
CA PHE A 250 34.66 0.64 -20.62
C PHE A 250 35.16 1.40 -19.39
N VAL A 251 35.96 2.45 -19.63
CA VAL A 251 36.22 3.47 -18.60
C VAL A 251 34.93 4.24 -18.38
N THR A 252 34.45 4.29 -17.13
CA THR A 252 33.11 4.82 -16.81
C THR A 252 33.21 6.03 -15.90
N LEU A 253 32.64 7.17 -16.32
CA LEU A 253 32.54 8.38 -15.52
C LEU A 253 31.10 8.56 -15.01
N ILE A 254 30.89 8.40 -13.70
CA ILE A 254 29.59 8.55 -13.05
C ILE A 254 29.47 9.96 -12.48
N VAL A 255 28.46 10.71 -12.92
CA VAL A 255 28.25 12.11 -12.55
C VAL A 255 26.89 12.30 -11.91
N ASN A 256 26.83 12.89 -10.71
CA ASN A 256 25.54 13.23 -10.09
C ASN A 256 25.03 14.60 -10.56
N PHE A 257 23.74 14.66 -10.83
CA PHE A 257 22.96 15.89 -10.94
C PHE A 257 22.10 15.98 -9.66
N GLY A 258 21.92 17.17 -9.09
CA GLY A 258 21.19 17.32 -7.82
C GLY A 258 20.00 18.24 -7.95
N LYS A 259 19.62 18.92 -6.84
CA LYS A 259 18.33 19.61 -6.63
C LYS A 259 17.98 20.77 -7.59
N GLN A 260 18.73 20.99 -8.67
CA GLN A 260 18.41 21.96 -9.71
C GLN A 260 17.53 21.36 -10.83
N GLU A 261 17.01 20.16 -10.60
CA GLU A 261 16.17 19.44 -11.55
C GLU A 261 14.82 19.11 -10.90
N PRO A 262 13.93 20.11 -10.73
CA PRO A 262 12.64 19.90 -10.06
C PRO A 262 11.70 19.03 -10.89
N ASP A 263 11.88 19.01 -12.21
CA ASP A 263 10.95 18.41 -13.16
C ASP A 263 10.94 16.87 -13.13
N PRO A 264 9.87 16.23 -13.66
CA PRO A 264 9.79 14.79 -13.85
C PRO A 264 10.78 14.26 -14.92
N GLU A 265 11.13 12.96 -14.86
CA GLU A 265 12.10 12.32 -15.76
C GLU A 265 11.84 12.53 -17.27
N PRO A 266 10.59 12.49 -17.78
CA PRO A 266 10.33 12.76 -19.20
C PRO A 266 10.72 14.18 -19.64
N VAL A 267 10.52 15.19 -18.78
CA VAL A 267 10.88 16.58 -19.05
C VAL A 267 12.39 16.73 -19.06
N ILE A 268 13.07 16.10 -18.10
CA ILE A 268 14.54 16.05 -18.01
C ILE A 268 15.15 15.43 -19.27
N LYS A 269 14.61 14.28 -19.70
CA LYS A 269 15.06 13.58 -20.90
C LYS A 269 14.91 14.46 -22.15
N GLN A 270 13.78 15.13 -22.30
CA GLN A 270 13.53 16.04 -23.42
C GLN A 270 14.45 17.28 -23.39
N PHE A 271 14.67 17.85 -22.21
CA PHE A 271 15.61 18.96 -22.03
C PHE A 271 17.02 18.57 -22.45
N ALA A 272 17.53 17.44 -21.96
CA ALA A 272 18.86 16.92 -22.30
C ALA A 272 19.00 16.59 -23.80
N ALA A 273 17.94 16.05 -24.41
CA ALA A 273 17.92 15.80 -25.85
C ALA A 273 18.10 17.08 -26.69
N GLY A 274 17.60 18.23 -26.21
CA GLY A 274 17.82 19.53 -26.84
C GLY A 274 19.29 19.97 -26.91
N TYR A 275 20.16 19.40 -26.07
CA TYR A 275 21.61 19.62 -26.09
C TYR A 275 22.39 18.49 -26.78
N GLY A 276 21.70 17.52 -27.38
CA GLY A 276 22.33 16.40 -28.08
C GLY A 276 23.05 15.42 -27.17
N VAL A 277 22.64 15.29 -25.90
CA VAL A 277 23.20 14.33 -24.94
C VAL A 277 23.18 12.92 -25.51
N GLN A 278 24.35 12.27 -25.54
CA GLN A 278 24.56 10.90 -26.03
C GLN A 278 24.84 9.89 -24.92
N PHE A 279 25.15 10.37 -23.70
CA PHE A 279 25.45 9.50 -22.57
C PHE A 279 24.17 8.99 -21.90
N ASP A 280 24.28 7.83 -21.26
CA ASP A 280 23.17 7.23 -20.52
C ASP A 280 22.71 8.11 -19.36
N MET A 281 21.38 8.27 -19.24
CA MET A 281 20.74 9.00 -18.15
C MET A 281 19.92 8.05 -17.28
N PHE A 282 19.85 8.36 -15.99
CA PHE A 282 19.21 7.52 -14.99
C PHE A 282 18.12 8.27 -14.23
N SER A 283 17.17 7.52 -13.67
CA SER A 283 16.09 8.04 -12.83
C SER A 283 16.63 8.87 -11.67
N LYS A 284 15.81 9.79 -11.15
CA LYS A 284 16.18 10.60 -9.98
C LYS A 284 16.40 9.70 -8.77
N ILE A 285 17.53 9.90 -8.09
CA ILE A 285 17.94 9.08 -6.94
C ILE A 285 18.49 9.96 -5.81
N ASN A 286 18.49 9.40 -4.60
CA ASN A 286 19.22 9.98 -3.47
C ASN A 286 20.68 9.52 -3.52
N VAL A 287 21.61 10.47 -3.55
CA VAL A 287 23.06 10.18 -3.47
C VAL A 287 23.60 10.22 -2.04
N ASN A 288 22.81 10.74 -1.09
CA ASN A 288 23.18 10.93 0.32
C ASN A 288 22.04 10.49 1.25
N GLY A 289 22.34 10.35 2.56
CA GLY A 289 21.38 9.94 3.59
C GLY A 289 21.13 8.43 3.66
N ALA A 290 20.21 8.03 4.55
CA ALA A 290 19.85 6.62 4.76
C ALA A 290 19.33 5.96 3.47
N ASN A 291 18.55 6.72 2.70
CA ASN A 291 17.95 6.31 1.42
C ASN A 291 18.90 6.45 0.21
N ALA A 292 20.20 6.68 0.43
CA ALA A 292 21.16 6.76 -0.67
C ALA A 292 21.19 5.46 -1.46
N LEU A 293 21.26 5.56 -2.79
CA LEU A 293 21.38 4.39 -3.67
C LEU A 293 22.62 3.55 -3.27
N PRO A 294 22.52 2.21 -3.22
CA PRO A 294 23.64 1.34 -2.81
C PRO A 294 24.93 1.59 -3.61
N LEU A 295 24.82 1.83 -4.92
CA LEU A 295 25.92 2.24 -5.77
C LEU A 295 26.67 3.46 -5.20
N TYR A 296 25.96 4.52 -4.82
CA TYR A 296 26.58 5.72 -4.26
C TYR A 296 27.14 5.48 -2.86
N LYS A 297 26.54 4.59 -2.06
CA LYS A 297 27.14 4.17 -0.77
C LYS A 297 28.51 3.48 -1.02
N TYR A 298 28.58 2.59 -2.01
CA TYR A 298 29.81 1.91 -2.43
C TYR A 298 30.87 2.87 -3.00
N LEU A 299 30.52 3.73 -3.95
CA LEU A 299 31.45 4.70 -4.55
C LEU A 299 32.08 5.61 -3.48
N LYS A 300 31.26 6.10 -2.54
CA LYS A 300 31.70 6.96 -1.44
C LYS A 300 32.52 6.22 -0.37
N SER A 301 32.33 4.91 -0.20
CA SER A 301 33.09 4.10 0.75
C SER A 301 34.49 3.79 0.21
N ARG A 302 34.61 3.52 -1.10
CA ARG A 302 35.89 3.29 -1.79
C ARG A 302 36.67 4.59 -2.01
N LEU A 303 35.99 5.68 -2.38
CA LEU A 303 36.62 6.98 -2.66
C LEU A 303 36.05 8.07 -1.74
N LYS A 304 36.70 8.23 -0.59
CA LYS A 304 36.36 9.26 0.40
C LYS A 304 36.72 10.66 -0.14
N GLY A 305 35.94 11.67 0.23
CA GLY A 305 36.26 13.07 -0.05
C GLY A 305 37.22 13.65 0.98
N THR A 306 37.75 14.85 0.71
CA THR A 306 38.72 15.56 1.56
C THR A 306 38.18 15.95 2.95
N LEU A 307 36.86 15.95 3.15
CA LEU A 307 36.17 16.28 4.40
C LEU A 307 34.94 15.36 4.57
N GLY A 308 35.17 14.04 4.56
CA GLY A 308 34.13 13.02 4.68
C GLY A 308 33.61 12.49 3.33
N SER A 309 32.67 11.55 3.39
CA SER A 309 32.20 10.81 2.21
C SER A 309 31.05 11.51 1.45
N PHE A 310 30.38 12.48 2.08
CA PHE A 310 29.19 13.17 1.55
C PHE A 310 29.42 13.86 0.19
N ILE A 311 28.42 13.81 -0.70
CA ILE A 311 28.44 14.53 -1.98
C ILE A 311 27.85 15.92 -1.76
N LYS A 312 28.70 16.95 -1.78
CA LYS A 312 28.37 18.31 -1.31
C LYS A 312 27.51 19.14 -2.27
N TRP A 313 27.59 18.87 -3.57
CA TRP A 313 26.93 19.68 -4.61
C TRP A 313 26.67 18.85 -5.88
N ASN A 314 26.03 19.47 -6.88
CA ASN A 314 25.89 18.91 -8.23
C ASN A 314 27.27 18.68 -8.86
N PHE A 315 27.36 17.76 -9.81
CA PHE A 315 28.57 17.47 -10.59
C PHE A 315 29.74 16.90 -9.79
N GLY A 316 29.48 16.16 -8.71
CA GLY A 316 30.49 15.23 -8.19
C GLY A 316 30.71 14.11 -9.22
N LYS A 317 31.96 13.77 -9.49
CA LYS A 317 32.30 12.72 -10.48
C LYS A 317 33.08 11.59 -9.83
N PHE A 318 32.78 10.36 -10.22
CA PHE A 318 33.54 9.16 -9.88
C PHE A 318 34.00 8.51 -11.18
N LEU A 319 35.29 8.30 -11.33
CA LEU A 319 35.90 7.60 -12.45
C LEU A 319 36.17 6.16 -12.03
N CYS A 320 35.68 5.22 -12.85
CA CYS A 320 35.88 3.79 -12.73
C CYS A 320 36.68 3.26 -13.93
N ASN A 321 37.57 2.30 -13.69
CA ASN A 321 38.33 1.65 -14.75
C ASN A 321 37.48 0.63 -15.53
N ARG A 322 38.09 -0.05 -16.52
CA ARG A 322 37.44 -1.04 -17.39
C ARG A 322 36.92 -2.29 -16.66
N ASP A 323 37.44 -2.56 -15.47
CA ASP A 323 36.99 -3.62 -14.55
C ASP A 323 35.91 -3.12 -13.57
N GLY A 324 35.43 -1.89 -13.73
CA GLY A 324 34.39 -1.31 -12.89
C GLY A 324 34.87 -0.86 -11.51
N LYS A 325 36.17 -0.89 -11.23
CA LYS A 325 36.74 -0.46 -9.94
C LYS A 325 36.82 1.08 -9.89
N PRO A 326 36.30 1.72 -8.83
CA PRO A 326 36.43 3.17 -8.65
C PRO A 326 37.90 3.55 -8.43
N VAL A 327 38.44 4.43 -9.27
CA VAL A 327 39.86 4.84 -9.23
C VAL A 327 40.07 6.28 -8.79
N LYS A 328 39.14 7.19 -9.08
CA LYS A 328 39.29 8.61 -8.72
C LYS A 328 37.96 9.32 -8.52
N ARG A 329 37.90 10.26 -7.57
CA ARG A 329 36.74 11.10 -7.28
C ARG A 329 37.10 12.57 -7.50
N TYR A 330 36.27 13.29 -8.25
CA TYR A 330 36.46 14.70 -8.57
C TYR A 330 35.42 15.58 -7.89
N ALA A 331 35.88 16.77 -7.47
CA ALA A 331 35.01 17.79 -6.92
C ALA A 331 34.13 18.43 -8.03
N PRO A 332 32.98 19.02 -7.67
CA PRO A 332 32.15 19.81 -8.57
C PRO A 332 32.93 20.85 -9.41
N SER A 333 33.93 21.48 -8.82
CA SER A 333 34.75 22.53 -9.44
C SER A 333 35.74 22.04 -10.51
N VAL A 334 36.01 20.74 -10.60
CA VAL A 334 36.91 20.18 -11.63
C VAL A 334 36.17 20.17 -12.97
N GLN A 335 36.78 20.78 -13.98
CA GLN A 335 36.21 20.86 -15.33
C GLN A 335 36.28 19.51 -16.04
N PRO A 336 35.29 19.13 -16.87
CA PRO A 336 35.31 17.85 -17.58
C PRO A 336 36.57 17.62 -18.42
N LEU A 337 37.09 18.65 -19.08
CA LEU A 337 38.30 18.55 -19.92
C LEU A 337 39.56 18.23 -19.12
N ASP A 338 39.63 18.66 -17.86
CA ASP A 338 40.78 18.35 -16.98
C ASP A 338 40.83 16.87 -16.60
N ILE A 339 39.71 16.14 -16.75
CA ILE A 339 39.59 14.71 -16.45
C ILE A 339 40.10 13.86 -17.63
N ALA A 340 40.22 14.42 -18.84
CA ALA A 340 40.55 13.66 -20.05
C ALA A 340 41.85 12.84 -19.91
N LYS A 341 42.90 13.43 -19.34
CA LYS A 341 44.19 12.76 -19.11
C LYS A 341 44.07 11.54 -18.19
N ASP A 342 43.23 11.63 -17.16
CA ASP A 342 42.98 10.52 -16.24
C ASP A 342 42.17 9.40 -16.90
N ILE A 343 41.29 9.73 -17.86
CA ILE A 343 40.55 8.75 -18.65
C ILE A 343 41.50 8.06 -19.64
N GLU A 344 42.31 8.82 -20.37
CA GLU A 344 43.33 8.33 -21.32
C GLU A 344 44.29 7.33 -20.67
N ALA A 345 44.67 7.56 -19.42
CA ALA A 345 45.55 6.67 -18.66
C ALA A 345 44.93 5.30 -18.29
N LEU A 346 43.63 5.09 -18.53
CA LEU A 346 42.89 3.87 -18.18
C LEU A 346 42.47 3.03 -19.39
N PHE A 347 42.85 3.43 -20.61
CA PHE A 347 42.53 2.70 -21.84
C PHE A 347 43.40 1.47 -22.08
#